data_AF-A0A2U3LEW3-F1
#
_entry.id   AF-A0A2U3LEW3-F1
#
_cell.length_a   1.000
_cell.length_b   1.000
_cell.length_c   1.000
_cell.angle_alpha   90.00
_cell.angle_beta   90.00
_cell.angle_gamma   90.00
#
_symmetry.space_group_name_H-M   'P 1'
#
loop_
_entity.id
_entity.type
_entity.pdbx_description
1 polymer ?
#
loop_
_entity_poly.entity_id
_entity_poly.type
_entity_poly.pdbx_seq_one_letter_code
_entity_poly.pdbx_strand_id
1 'polypeptide(L)'
;MSSKGKVASVRVKDVNAFQLTPGLADALTASLDASYLEYITAACSRASTKEAERRIAAIPEEKRYLTRVLDSLDSAFADFDTETAMLDLLHMQNRKPEAIKRYLEFRLRQFKMLLDAVEDYVEGKYPATGGHS
;
A
#
# COMPACT_ATOMS: atom_id res chain seq x y z
N MET A 1 -26.75 7.61 -18.92
CA MET A 1 -25.69 6.58 -19.02
C MET A 1 -24.54 7.02 -18.15
N SER A 2 -24.12 6.15 -17.22
CA SER A 2 -23.21 6.42 -16.11
C SER A 2 -21.77 6.70 -16.58
N SER A 3 -21.20 7.84 -16.21
CA SER A 3 -19.77 8.08 -16.33
C SER A 3 -19.06 7.34 -15.20
N LYS A 4 -18.40 6.23 -15.53
CA LYS A 4 -17.42 5.59 -14.64
C LYS A 4 -16.38 6.65 -14.28
N GLY A 5 -16.38 7.09 -13.02
CA GLY A 5 -15.35 7.93 -12.44
C GLY A 5 -14.02 7.21 -12.51
N LYS A 6 -13.25 7.46 -13.57
CA LYS A 6 -11.87 7.04 -13.68
C LYS A 6 -11.14 7.78 -12.55
N VAL A 7 -10.69 7.06 -11.52
CA VAL A 7 -9.83 7.59 -10.45
C VAL A 7 -8.50 7.97 -11.09
N ALA A 8 -8.48 9.10 -11.78
CA ALA A 8 -7.43 9.49 -12.72
C ALA A 8 -6.24 10.15 -12.03
N SER A 9 -6.19 10.18 -10.70
CA SER A 9 -5.06 10.78 -10.02
C SER A 9 -4.80 10.19 -8.64
N VAL A 10 -4.41 8.92 -8.59
CA VAL A 10 -3.35 8.57 -7.64
C VAL A 10 -2.20 9.53 -7.92
N ARG A 11 -1.69 10.24 -6.90
CA ARG A 11 -0.71 11.32 -7.10
C ARG A 11 0.42 10.80 -7.99
N VAL A 12 0.74 11.51 -9.07
CA VAL A 12 1.75 11.10 -10.09
C VAL A 12 3.10 10.72 -9.47
N LYS A 13 3.42 11.32 -8.31
CA LYS A 13 4.63 11.02 -7.51
C LYS A 13 4.65 9.58 -6.99
N ASP A 14 3.50 9.05 -6.61
CA ASP A 14 3.32 7.68 -6.13
C ASP A 14 3.23 6.71 -7.33
N VAL A 15 2.60 7.13 -8.44
CA VAL A 15 2.37 6.30 -9.65
C VAL A 15 3.66 5.92 -10.40
N ASN A 16 4.68 6.77 -10.41
CA ASN A 16 5.97 6.42 -11.04
C ASN A 16 6.71 5.29 -10.30
N ALA A 17 6.36 5.02 -9.03
CA ALA A 17 6.84 3.83 -8.33
C ALA A 17 6.16 2.56 -8.88
N PHE A 18 4.83 2.56 -9.08
CA PHE A 18 4.04 1.37 -9.43
C PHE A 18 4.28 0.76 -10.83
N GLN A 19 5.12 1.36 -11.69
CA GLN A 19 5.36 0.89 -13.06
C GLN A 19 6.04 -0.50 -13.14
N LEU A 20 6.56 -1.04 -12.04
CA LEU A 20 7.22 -2.36 -12.02
C LEU A 20 6.26 -3.55 -11.91
N THR A 21 4.95 -3.34 -11.69
CA THR A 21 3.98 -4.45 -11.66
C THR A 21 2.70 -4.09 -12.42
N PRO A 22 2.55 -4.58 -13.66
CA PRO A 22 1.30 -4.45 -14.41
C PRO A 22 0.10 -4.94 -13.59
N GLY A 23 -1.01 -4.18 -13.61
CA GLY A 23 -2.24 -4.54 -12.92
C GLY A 23 -2.26 -4.29 -11.41
N LEU A 24 -1.17 -3.81 -10.79
CA LEU A 24 -1.13 -3.55 -9.35
C LEU A 24 -2.11 -2.45 -8.92
N ALA A 25 -2.27 -1.41 -9.75
CA ALA A 25 -3.25 -0.34 -9.51
C ALA A 25 -4.69 -0.86 -9.62
N ASP A 26 -4.96 -1.75 -10.58
CA ASP A 26 -6.27 -2.37 -10.77
C ASP A 26 -6.60 -3.31 -9.61
N ALA A 27 -5.62 -4.13 -9.18
CA ALA A 27 -5.75 -5.01 -8.02
C ALA A 27 -6.00 -4.22 -6.73
N LEU A 28 -5.27 -3.11 -6.52
CA LEU A 28 -5.51 -2.21 -5.39
C LEU A 28 -6.94 -1.68 -5.42
N THR A 29 -7.36 -1.12 -6.56
CA THR A 29 -8.70 -0.54 -6.73
C THR A 29 -9.80 -1.57 -6.51
N ALA A 30 -9.64 -2.79 -7.04
CA ALA A 30 -10.59 -3.88 -6.87
C ALA A 30 -10.67 -4.40 -5.43
N SER A 31 -9.57 -4.27 -4.66
CA SER A 31 -9.50 -4.74 -3.28
C SER A 31 -9.96 -3.73 -2.23
N LEU A 32 -10.13 -2.46 -2.61
CA LEU A 32 -10.53 -1.39 -1.68
C LEU A 32 -12.06 -1.35 -1.54
N ASP A 33 -12.52 -1.12 -0.30
CA ASP A 33 -13.91 -0.74 -0.07
C ASP A 33 -14.23 0.56 -0.83
N ALA A 34 -15.45 0.66 -1.35
CA ALA A 34 -15.91 1.82 -2.13
C ALA A 34 -15.69 3.15 -1.39
N SER A 35 -15.78 3.15 -0.05
CA SER A 35 -15.57 4.34 0.78
C SER A 35 -14.15 4.90 0.66
N TYR A 36 -13.13 4.04 0.51
CA TYR A 36 -11.76 4.49 0.26
C TYR A 36 -11.61 5.10 -1.14
N LEU A 37 -12.27 4.53 -2.16
CA LEU A 37 -12.24 5.07 -3.51
C LEU A 37 -12.96 6.42 -3.60
N GLU A 38 -14.08 6.57 -2.88
CA GLU A 38 -14.79 7.85 -2.72
C GLU A 38 -13.89 8.90 -2.05
N TYR A 39 -13.20 8.53 -0.97
CA TYR A 39 -12.25 9.42 -0.29
C TYR A 39 -11.17 9.90 -1.26
N ILE A 40 -10.51 8.97 -1.96
CA ILE A 40 -9.44 9.29 -2.92
C ILE A 40 -9.99 10.22 -4.00
N THR A 41 -11.15 9.90 -4.58
CA THR A 41 -11.78 10.72 -5.62
C THR A 41 -12.09 12.12 -5.11
N ALA A 42 -12.71 12.26 -3.93
CA ALA A 42 -13.03 13.54 -3.33
C ALA A 42 -11.77 14.37 -3.04
N ALA A 43 -10.73 13.76 -2.46
CA ALA A 43 -9.45 14.41 -2.19
C ALA A 43 -8.78 14.90 -3.48
N CYS A 44 -8.79 14.08 -4.54
CA CYS A 44 -8.26 14.45 -5.85
C CYS A 44 -9.01 15.64 -6.47
N SER A 45 -10.33 15.65 -6.34
CA SER A 45 -11.19 16.74 -6.84
C SER A 45 -11.24 17.95 -5.91
N ARG A 46 -10.49 17.97 -4.80
CA ARG A 46 -10.55 19.00 -3.74
C ARG A 46 -11.97 19.21 -3.18
N ALA A 47 -12.81 18.17 -3.27
CA ALA A 47 -14.13 18.14 -2.67
C ALA A 47 -14.03 17.73 -1.19
N SER A 48 -15.15 17.82 -0.47
CA SER A 48 -15.19 17.39 0.93
C SER A 48 -15.02 15.88 1.06
N THR A 49 -14.12 15.46 1.96
CA THR A 49 -13.86 14.03 2.29
C THR A 49 -14.69 13.51 3.46
N LYS A 50 -15.41 14.39 4.19
CA LYS A 50 -16.01 14.08 5.49
C LYS A 50 -16.97 12.89 5.48
N GLU A 51 -17.79 12.77 4.43
CA GLU A 51 -18.77 11.69 4.34
C GLU A 51 -18.10 10.34 4.02
N ALA A 52 -17.07 10.34 3.17
CA ALA A 52 -16.26 9.16 2.92
C ALA A 52 -15.49 8.73 4.18
N GLU A 53 -14.92 9.68 4.92
CA GLU A 53 -14.26 9.43 6.22
C GLU A 53 -15.23 8.82 7.23
N ARG A 54 -16.47 9.32 7.33
CA ARG A 54 -17.51 8.75 8.20
C ARG A 54 -17.79 7.29 7.82
N ARG A 55 -17.89 6.98 6.53
CA ARG A 55 -18.12 5.60 6.05
C ARG A 55 -16.93 4.70 6.35
N ILE A 56 -15.70 5.17 6.10
CA ILE A 56 -14.47 4.46 6.46
C ILE A 56 -14.43 4.17 7.96
N ALA A 57 -14.81 5.12 8.80
CA ALA A 57 -14.86 4.94 10.25
C ALA A 57 -15.90 3.90 10.71
N ALA A 58 -16.94 3.64 9.90
CA ALA A 58 -17.93 2.60 10.16
C ALA A 58 -17.52 1.22 9.64
N ILE A 59 -16.43 1.11 8.86
CA ILE A 59 -15.90 -0.19 8.42
C ILE A 59 -15.36 -0.93 9.66
N PRO A 60 -15.78 -2.19 9.89
CA PRO A 60 -15.21 -3.05 10.94
C PRO A 60 -13.69 -3.13 10.82
N GLU A 61 -12.99 -3.12 11.94
CA GLU A 61 -11.52 -3.01 11.96
C GLU A 61 -10.85 -4.12 11.16
N GLU A 62 -11.36 -5.35 11.24
CA GLU A 62 -10.89 -6.52 10.51
C GLU A 62 -11.03 -6.39 8.97
N LYS A 63 -11.86 -5.45 8.50
CA LYS A 63 -12.06 -5.18 7.07
C LYS A 63 -11.34 -3.91 6.59
N ARG A 64 -10.66 -3.19 7.48
CA ARG A 64 -9.96 -1.97 7.12
C ARG A 64 -8.74 -2.27 6.27
N TYR A 65 -8.36 -1.27 5.45
CA TYR A 65 -7.18 -1.35 4.59
C TYR A 65 -5.93 -1.78 5.36
N LEU A 66 -5.64 -1.15 6.51
CA LEU A 66 -4.40 -1.40 7.23
C LEU A 66 -4.37 -2.81 7.83
N THR A 67 -5.46 -3.29 8.43
CA THR A 67 -5.55 -4.66 8.95
C THR A 67 -5.30 -5.69 7.86
N ARG A 68 -5.94 -5.54 6.69
CA ARG A 68 -5.69 -6.42 5.55
C ARG A 68 -4.23 -6.42 5.08
N VAL A 69 -3.58 -5.26 5.11
CA VAL A 69 -2.14 -5.16 4.76
C VAL A 69 -1.30 -5.91 5.79
N LEU A 70 -1.57 -5.74 7.09
CA LEU A 70 -0.86 -6.44 8.17
C LEU A 70 -1.04 -7.96 8.07
N ASP A 71 -2.27 -8.46 7.89
CA ASP A 71 -2.54 -9.90 7.74
C ASP A 71 -1.83 -10.49 6.51
N SER A 72 -1.75 -9.73 5.42
CA SER A 72 -1.03 -10.13 4.21
C SER A 72 0.48 -10.18 4.42
N LEU A 73 1.03 -9.26 5.23
CA LEU A 73 2.44 -9.25 5.60
C LEU A 73 2.78 -10.40 6.53
N ASP A 74 1.95 -10.70 7.52
CA ASP A 74 2.15 -11.85 8.41
C ASP A 74 2.24 -13.15 7.60
N SER A 75 1.33 -13.31 6.64
CA SER A 75 1.34 -14.46 5.73
C SER A 75 2.59 -14.48 4.85
N ALA A 76 2.98 -13.34 4.27
CA ALA A 76 4.15 -13.28 3.39
C ALA A 76 5.47 -13.50 4.15
N PHE A 77 5.61 -12.92 5.35
CA PHE A 77 6.81 -13.07 6.17
C PHE A 77 6.98 -14.48 6.72
N ALA A 78 5.90 -15.25 6.87
CA ALA A 78 6.00 -16.67 7.20
C ALA A 78 6.79 -17.47 6.13
N ASP A 79 6.79 -17.01 4.88
CA ASP A 79 7.50 -17.66 3.77
C ASP A 79 8.91 -17.10 3.51
N PHE A 80 9.41 -16.16 4.34
CA PHE A 80 10.73 -15.53 4.14
C PHE A 80 11.89 -16.42 4.60
N ASP A 81 11.90 -17.66 4.11
CA ASP A 81 13.00 -18.61 4.33
C ASP A 81 14.11 -18.42 3.29
N THR A 82 15.32 -18.09 3.77
CA THR A 82 16.45 -17.80 2.88
C THR A 82 17.04 -19.06 2.25
N GLU A 83 16.95 -20.21 2.92
CA GLU A 83 17.47 -21.47 2.38
C GLU A 83 16.62 -21.94 1.19
N THR A 84 15.30 -21.98 1.34
CA THR A 84 14.35 -22.33 0.28
C THR A 84 14.44 -21.34 -0.88
N ALA A 85 14.56 -20.04 -0.61
CA ALA A 85 14.74 -19.03 -1.65
C ALA A 85 16.01 -19.28 -2.50
N MET A 86 17.13 -19.63 -1.87
CA MET A 86 18.39 -19.91 -2.59
C MET A 86 18.30 -21.18 -3.45
N LEU A 87 17.58 -22.21 -2.97
CA LEU A 87 17.31 -23.42 -3.75
C LEU A 87 16.46 -23.08 -4.99
N ASP A 88 15.40 -22.30 -4.82
CA ASP A 88 14.52 -21.92 -5.94
C ASP A 88 15.23 -21.08 -6.99
N LEU A 89 16.11 -20.15 -6.60
CA LEU A 89 16.83 -19.29 -7.53
C LEU A 89 17.64 -20.07 -8.59
N LEU A 90 18.10 -21.28 -8.25
CA LEU A 90 18.80 -22.18 -9.19
C LEU A 90 17.88 -22.78 -10.26
N HIS A 91 16.57 -22.83 -9.98
CA HIS A 91 15.56 -23.51 -10.78
C HIS A 91 14.57 -22.54 -11.46
N MET A 92 14.66 -21.24 -11.17
CA MET A 92 13.82 -20.20 -11.79
C MET A 92 14.10 -20.04 -13.29
N GLN A 93 13.17 -20.49 -14.14
CA GLN A 93 13.31 -20.41 -15.60
C GLN A 93 12.71 -19.11 -16.19
N ASN A 94 11.59 -18.65 -15.62
CA ASN A 94 10.79 -17.56 -16.20
C ASN A 94 11.17 -16.16 -15.68
N ARG A 95 11.86 -16.08 -14.53
CA ARG A 95 12.34 -14.82 -13.96
C ARG A 95 13.80 -14.97 -13.57
N LYS A 96 14.66 -14.14 -14.16
CA LYS A 96 16.08 -14.13 -13.81
C LYS A 96 16.29 -13.62 -12.37
N PRO A 97 17.29 -14.13 -11.64
CA PRO A 97 17.62 -13.66 -10.29
C PRO A 97 17.77 -12.13 -10.18
N GLU A 98 18.33 -11.46 -11.18
CA GLU A 98 18.47 -9.99 -11.17
C GLU A 98 17.12 -9.27 -11.24
N ALA A 99 16.15 -9.84 -11.96
CA ALA A 99 14.80 -9.29 -12.02
C ALA A 99 14.06 -9.49 -10.69
N ILE A 100 14.27 -10.64 -10.03
CA ILE A 100 13.75 -10.93 -8.70
C ILE A 100 14.34 -9.95 -7.68
N LYS A 101 15.66 -9.74 -7.70
CA LYS A 101 16.34 -8.75 -6.85
C LYS A 101 15.75 -7.35 -7.01
N ARG A 102 15.65 -6.85 -8.25
CA ARG A 102 15.06 -5.52 -8.54
C ARG A 102 13.61 -5.41 -8.06
N TYR A 103 12.84 -6.48 -8.19
CA TYR A 103 11.48 -6.56 -7.68
C TYR A 103 11.44 -6.43 -6.15
N LEU A 104 12.30 -7.15 -5.43
CA LEU A 104 12.39 -7.08 -3.97
C LEU A 104 12.85 -5.69 -3.48
N GLU A 105 13.87 -5.11 -4.11
CA GLU A 105 14.34 -3.74 -3.82
C GLU A 105 13.22 -2.71 -4.00
N PHE A 106 12.38 -2.90 -5.03
CA PHE A 106 11.23 -2.06 -5.25
C PHE A 106 10.16 -2.23 -4.17
N ARG A 107 9.82 -3.46 -3.78
CA ARG A 107 8.87 -3.73 -2.69
C ARG A 107 9.35 -3.17 -1.36
N LEU A 108 10.65 -3.25 -1.08
CA LEU A 108 11.25 -2.65 0.12
C LEU A 108 11.03 -1.13 0.16
N ARG A 109 11.17 -0.43 -0.97
CA ARG A 109 10.86 1.01 -1.04
C ARG A 109 9.39 1.29 -0.76
N GLN A 110 8.48 0.50 -1.32
CA GLN A 110 7.04 0.66 -1.05
C GLN A 110 6.70 0.43 0.42
N PHE A 111 7.32 -0.58 1.04
CA PHE A 111 7.16 -0.84 2.47
C PHE A 111 7.69 0.32 3.30
N LYS A 112 8.87 0.87 2.98
CA LYS A 112 9.40 2.05 3.69
C LYS A 112 8.49 3.27 3.57
N MET A 113 7.90 3.53 2.39
CA MET A 113 6.91 4.63 2.24
C MET A 113 5.68 4.44 3.15
N LEU A 114 5.20 3.20 3.32
CA LEU A 114 4.10 2.91 4.24
C LEU A 114 4.54 3.11 5.69
N LEU A 115 5.72 2.63 6.06
CA LEU A 115 6.30 2.79 7.38
C LEU A 115 6.47 4.28 7.73
N ASP A 116 7.06 5.08 6.83
CA ASP A 116 7.24 6.53 6.99
C ASP A 116 5.89 7.22 7.26
N ALA A 117 4.84 6.86 6.51
CA ALA A 117 3.51 7.45 6.70
C ALA A 117 2.88 7.10 8.08
N VAL A 118 3.20 5.92 8.62
CA VAL A 118 2.77 5.51 9.97
C VAL A 118 3.62 6.21 11.03
N GLU A 119 4.94 6.28 10.84
CA GLU A 119 5.88 7.03 11.69
C GLU A 119 5.42 8.49 11.82
N ASP A 120 5.16 9.19 10.71
CA ASP A 120 4.64 10.56 10.68
C ASP A 120 3.34 10.71 11.49
N TYR A 121 2.44 9.72 11.40
CA TYR A 121 1.19 9.73 12.16
C TYR A 121 1.44 9.55 13.66
N VAL A 122 2.35 8.64 14.04
CA VAL A 122 2.72 8.39 15.43
C VAL A 122 3.38 9.62 16.02
N GLU A 123 4.38 10.19 15.35
CA GLU A 123 5.10 11.39 15.80
C GLU A 123 4.19 12.62 15.87
N GLY A 124 3.30 12.79 14.90
CA GLY A 124 2.33 13.88 14.90
C GLY A 124 1.27 13.79 16.01
N LYS A 125 0.97 12.58 16.51
CA LYS A 125 0.05 12.35 17.64
C LYS A 125 0.74 12.24 19.00
N TYR A 126 2.01 11.87 19.01
CA TYR A 126 2.84 11.71 20.19
C TYR A 126 4.16 12.45 19.96
N PRO A 127 4.16 13.80 19.98
CA PRO A 127 5.40 14.55 19.90
C PRO A 127 6.29 14.10 21.06
N ALA A 128 7.53 13.72 20.76
CA ALA A 128 8.46 13.18 21.74
C ALA A 128 8.51 14.05 23.00
N THR A 129 7.86 13.59 24.06
CA THR A 129 8.01 14.18 25.39
C THR A 129 9.36 13.73 25.94
N GLY A 130 10.38 14.56 25.74
CA GLY A 130 11.67 14.46 26.43
C GLY A 130 12.87 14.63 25.48
N GLY A 131 13.83 15.52 25.74
CA GLY A 131 13.99 16.42 26.87
C GLY A 131 15.14 17.38 26.59
N HIS A 132 14.97 18.62 27.03
CA HIS A 132 16.11 19.48 27.30
C HIS A 132 16.62 19.14 28.70
N SER A 133 17.86 18.69 28.78
CA SER A 133 18.73 18.84 29.95
C SER A 133 20.13 19.10 29.44
#